data_AF-A0A1F9DS77-F1
#
_entry.id   AF-A0A1F9DS77-F1
#
_cell.length_a   1.000
_cell.length_b   1.000
_cell.length_c   1.000
_cell.angle_alpha   90.00
_cell.angle_beta   90.00
_cell.angle_gamma   90.00
#
_symmetry.space_group_name_H-M   'P 1'
#
loop_
_entity.id
_entity.type
_entity.pdbx_description
1 polymer ?
#
loop_
_entity_poly.entity_id
_entity_poly.type
_entity_poly.pdbx_seq_one_letter_code
_entity_poly.pdbx_strand_id
1 'polypeptide(L)'
;MAGNFIEEELERLKREGLYRKLRRVEGEQGPTLILDGREVLNLSSNNYLGLANHPALREAAKEAMDRYGCGSGASRLISGNMTLHLELEEKVAALKGTEAALVFNSGYQANIGILSLLVGEGDLILSDALNHASIIDGCRLSRAKIVVYPHCDLEQIEAGLKKAPAKTRKLIVTETLFSMDGDEAPLVEIVDLAERYGAMVMVDEAHATGVTGPNGAGVVAKLGLVDRVLVQMGTLGKALGAFGAYVAGSRELRELLINRCRSFIFTTS
;
A
#
# COMPACT_ATOMS: atom_id res chain seq x y z
N MET A 1 7.40 -41.78 -6.96
CA MET A 1 8.18 -40.56 -7.19
C MET A 1 7.18 -39.48 -7.51
N ALA A 2 7.13 -38.39 -6.74
CA ALA A 2 6.33 -37.24 -7.17
C ALA A 2 6.87 -36.82 -8.55
N GLY A 3 6.03 -36.82 -9.58
CA GLY A 3 6.39 -36.23 -10.87
C GLY A 3 6.89 -34.80 -10.65
N ASN A 4 7.71 -34.29 -11.56
CA ASN A 4 8.31 -32.97 -11.40
C ASN A 4 7.24 -31.87 -11.61
N PHE A 5 6.38 -31.66 -10.61
CA PHE A 5 5.22 -30.76 -10.67
C PHE A 5 5.61 -29.31 -11.04
N ILE A 6 6.86 -28.91 -10.75
CA ILE A 6 7.41 -27.60 -11.09
C ILE A 6 7.49 -27.46 -12.61
N GLU A 7 8.04 -28.46 -13.30
CA GLU A 7 8.11 -28.47 -14.76
C GLU A 7 6.71 -28.53 -15.38
N GLU A 8 5.83 -29.37 -14.83
CA GLU A 8 4.45 -29.49 -15.30
C GLU A 8 3.69 -28.16 -15.19
N GLU A 9 3.86 -27.43 -14.09
CA GLU A 9 3.25 -26.11 -13.89
C GLU A 9 3.84 -25.06 -14.84
N LEU A 10 5.17 -25.07 -15.06
CA LEU A 10 5.81 -24.18 -16.02
C LEU A 10 5.33 -24.44 -17.46
N GLU A 11 5.17 -25.70 -17.86
CA GLU A 11 4.61 -26.07 -19.16
C GLU A 11 3.13 -25.71 -19.27
N ARG A 12 2.36 -25.84 -18.19
CA ARG A 12 0.98 -25.34 -18.13
C ARG A 12 0.92 -23.83 -18.38
N LEU A 13 1.72 -23.04 -17.66
CA LEU A 13 1.79 -21.59 -17.84
C LEU A 13 2.21 -21.18 -19.26
N LYS A 14 3.14 -21.92 -19.89
CA LYS A 14 3.53 -21.70 -21.28
C LYS A 14 2.38 -21.98 -22.25
N ARG A 15 1.68 -23.11 -22.08
CA ARG A 15 0.53 -23.48 -22.92
C ARG A 15 -0.63 -22.49 -22.81
N GLU A 16 -0.84 -21.91 -21.63
CA GLU A 16 -1.89 -20.91 -21.37
C GLU A 16 -1.47 -19.47 -21.75
N GLY A 17 -0.23 -19.25 -22.19
CA GLY A 17 0.27 -17.90 -22.48
C GLY A 17 0.50 -17.01 -21.25
N LEU A 18 0.52 -17.60 -20.05
CA LEU A 18 0.71 -16.90 -18.76
C LEU A 18 2.17 -16.88 -18.29
N TYR A 19 3.07 -17.55 -19.02
CA TYR A 19 4.48 -17.60 -18.67
C TYR A 19 5.15 -16.22 -18.77
N ARG A 20 5.71 -15.75 -17.66
CA ARG A 20 6.35 -14.43 -17.54
C ARG A 20 7.87 -14.56 -17.59
N LYS A 21 8.54 -13.61 -18.23
CA LYS A 21 10.01 -13.49 -18.25
C LYS A 21 10.42 -12.11 -17.78
N LEU A 22 11.46 -12.05 -16.95
CA LEU A 22 12.10 -10.78 -16.62
C LEU A 22 12.83 -10.25 -17.86
N ARG A 23 12.72 -8.94 -18.08
CA ARG A 23 13.42 -8.20 -19.14
C ARG A 23 14.52 -7.38 -18.49
N ARG A 24 15.68 -7.27 -19.12
CA ARG A 24 16.81 -6.50 -18.57
C ARG A 24 16.60 -5.03 -18.91
N VAL A 25 16.56 -4.19 -17.88
CA VAL A 25 16.64 -2.73 -18.02
C VAL A 25 18.03 -2.28 -17.63
N GLU A 26 18.65 -1.44 -18.46
CA GLU A 26 19.99 -0.90 -18.25
C GLU A 26 19.93 0.62 -18.05
N GLY A 27 20.77 1.13 -17.14
CA GLY A 27 20.86 2.55 -16.85
C GLY A 27 19.78 3.07 -15.89
N GLU A 28 19.58 4.38 -15.93
CA GLU A 28 18.61 5.11 -15.11
C GLU A 28 17.17 4.95 -15.60
N GLN A 29 16.20 5.13 -14.70
CA GLN A 29 14.79 5.15 -15.05
C GLN A 29 14.40 6.52 -15.60
N GLY A 30 13.79 6.55 -16.79
CA GLY A 30 13.33 7.77 -17.43
C GLY A 30 12.20 7.54 -18.45
N PRO A 31 11.82 8.59 -19.20
CA PRO A 31 10.85 8.50 -20.30
C PRO A 31 11.28 7.54 -21.40
N THR A 32 12.59 7.38 -21.62
CA THR A 32 13.19 6.33 -22.44
C THR A 32 14.09 5.45 -21.56
N LEU A 33 14.29 4.19 -21.96
CA LEU A 33 15.22 3.28 -21.30
C LEU A 33 15.83 2.28 -22.29
N ILE A 34 16.91 1.62 -21.87
CA ILE A 34 17.52 0.52 -22.63
C ILE A 34 16.92 -0.80 -22.13
N LEU A 35 16.09 -1.44 -22.96
CA LEU A 35 15.46 -2.74 -22.71
C LEU A 35 16.12 -3.82 -23.57
N ASP A 36 16.81 -4.75 -22.92
CA ASP A 36 17.61 -5.81 -23.58
C ASP A 36 18.53 -5.26 -24.70
N GLY A 37 19.26 -4.18 -24.40
CA GLY A 37 20.18 -3.54 -25.34
C GLY A 37 19.53 -2.66 -26.41
N ARG A 38 18.22 -2.39 -26.34
CA ARG A 38 17.52 -1.50 -27.29
C ARG A 38 16.92 -0.30 -26.57
N GLU A 39 17.11 0.89 -27.12
CA GLU A 39 16.42 2.08 -26.65
C GLU A 39 14.93 2.01 -26.99
N VAL A 40 14.08 2.23 -25.99
CA VAL A 40 12.62 2.21 -26.11
C VAL A 40 11.99 3.35 -25.31
N LEU A 41 10.79 3.77 -25.73
CA LEU A 41 9.94 4.65 -24.92
C LEU A 41 9.30 3.85 -23.78
N ASN A 42 9.36 4.37 -22.57
CA ASN A 42 8.86 3.72 -21.36
C ASN A 42 7.44 4.22 -21.03
N LEU A 43 6.43 3.48 -21.47
CA LEU A 43 5.01 3.76 -21.20
C LEU A 43 4.41 2.83 -20.13
N SER A 44 5.24 2.09 -19.40
CA SER A 44 4.79 1.11 -18.40
C SER A 44 5.40 1.34 -17.01
N SER A 45 5.93 2.54 -16.76
CA SER A 45 6.56 2.89 -15.48
C SER A 45 5.55 3.44 -14.48
N ASN A 46 5.77 3.13 -13.19
CA ASN A 46 5.07 3.80 -12.09
C ASN A 46 5.82 5.06 -11.59
N ASN A 47 6.89 5.48 -12.27
CA ASN A 47 7.63 6.71 -11.98
C ASN A 47 6.88 7.95 -12.53
N TYR A 48 5.65 8.17 -12.05
CA TYR A 48 4.69 9.13 -12.63
C TYR A 48 5.24 10.55 -12.74
N LEU A 49 6.05 10.97 -11.77
CA LEU A 49 6.61 12.32 -11.69
C LEU A 49 8.08 12.39 -12.17
N GLY A 50 8.66 11.29 -12.64
CA GLY A 50 10.06 11.25 -13.03
C GLY A 50 11.05 11.32 -11.86
N LEU A 51 10.60 11.16 -10.61
CA LEU A 51 11.43 11.36 -9.43
C LEU A 51 12.50 10.28 -9.22
N ALA A 52 12.33 9.07 -9.75
CA ALA A 52 13.27 7.97 -9.52
C ALA A 52 14.74 8.26 -9.90
N ASN A 53 14.98 9.23 -10.79
CA ASN A 53 16.32 9.68 -11.16
C ASN A 53 16.53 11.20 -10.93
N HIS A 54 15.68 11.83 -10.12
CA HIS A 54 15.77 13.27 -9.92
C HIS A 54 17.08 13.64 -9.19
N PRO A 55 17.86 14.64 -9.67
CA PRO A 55 19.16 14.98 -9.09
C PRO A 55 19.12 15.24 -7.59
N ALA A 56 18.10 15.94 -7.09
CA ALA A 56 17.98 16.22 -5.66
C ALA A 56 17.80 14.95 -4.81
N LEU A 57 17.09 13.94 -5.29
CA LEU A 57 16.95 12.67 -4.57
C LEU A 57 18.24 11.86 -4.59
N ARG A 58 18.98 11.91 -5.70
CA ARG A 58 20.29 11.27 -5.81
C ARG A 58 21.31 11.87 -4.84
N GLU A 59 21.38 13.20 -4.77
CA GLU A 59 22.29 13.86 -3.83
C GLU A 59 21.89 13.58 -2.38
N ALA A 60 20.59 13.67 -2.03
CA ALA A 60 20.12 13.32 -0.70
C ALA A 60 20.45 11.86 -0.31
N ALA A 61 20.34 10.92 -1.26
CA ALA A 61 20.69 9.53 -1.03
C ALA A 61 22.20 9.34 -0.80
N LYS A 62 23.07 10.04 -1.57
CA LYS A 62 24.53 10.02 -1.35
C LYS A 62 24.90 10.55 0.02
N GLU A 63 24.38 11.72 0.38
CA GLU A 63 24.61 12.32 1.70
C GLU A 63 24.15 11.41 2.84
N ALA A 64 22.99 10.76 2.67
CA ALA A 64 22.50 9.79 3.64
C ALA A 64 23.45 8.58 3.76
N MET A 65 23.96 8.04 2.65
CA MET A 65 24.92 6.94 2.67
C MET A 65 26.23 7.33 3.35
N ASP A 66 26.78 8.51 3.06
CA ASP A 66 28.02 8.99 3.65
C ASP A 66 27.89 9.20 5.16
N ARG A 67 26.71 9.64 5.63
CA ARG A 67 26.45 9.96 7.04
C ARG A 67 25.99 8.77 7.87
N TYR A 68 25.12 7.92 7.33
CA TYR A 68 24.40 6.88 8.07
C TYR A 68 24.77 5.46 7.63
N GLY A 69 25.51 5.29 6.54
CA GLY A 69 25.82 4.00 5.94
C GLY A 69 24.69 3.46 5.05
N CYS A 70 24.90 2.25 4.51
CA CYS A 70 24.02 1.66 3.49
C CYS A 70 22.74 1.01 4.02
N GLY A 71 22.59 0.83 5.34
CA GLY A 71 21.42 0.16 5.91
C GLY A 71 21.36 0.25 7.44
N SER A 72 20.19 -0.04 8.00
CA SER A 72 19.93 0.08 9.45
C SER A 72 20.55 -1.05 10.29
N GLY A 73 20.87 -2.18 9.67
CA GLY A 73 21.53 -3.33 10.32
C GLY A 73 20.65 -4.16 11.26
N ALA A 74 19.41 -3.76 11.54
CA ALA A 74 18.49 -4.50 12.42
C ALA A 74 17.03 -4.07 12.21
N SER A 75 16.09 -4.76 12.86
CA SER A 75 14.70 -4.30 12.93
C SER A 75 14.55 -3.03 13.76
N ARG A 76 13.48 -2.28 13.51
CA ARG A 76 13.18 -0.99 14.17
C ARG A 76 13.15 -1.08 15.70
N LEU A 77 12.67 -2.19 16.26
CA LEU A 77 12.54 -2.37 17.73
C LEU A 77 13.84 -2.80 18.44
N ILE A 78 14.89 -3.14 17.71
CA ILE A 78 16.18 -3.56 18.31
C ILE A 78 17.18 -2.43 18.23
N SER A 79 17.68 -2.14 17.04
CA SER A 79 18.67 -1.07 16.81
C SER A 79 18.54 -0.43 15.42
N GLY A 80 17.48 -0.74 14.67
CA GLY A 80 17.28 -0.27 13.30
C GLY A 80 16.47 1.02 13.18
N ASN A 81 16.00 1.61 14.28
CA ASN A 81 15.23 2.86 14.26
C ASN A 81 16.12 4.09 14.08
N MET A 82 16.56 4.31 12.84
CA MET A 82 17.38 5.46 12.45
C MET A 82 16.63 6.81 12.54
N THR A 83 17.38 7.90 12.71
CA THR A 83 16.87 9.29 12.65
C THR A 83 16.07 9.56 11.37
N LEU A 84 16.54 9.07 10.22
CA LEU A 84 15.86 9.23 8.92
C LEU A 84 14.45 8.64 8.89
N HIS A 85 14.17 7.59 9.66
CA HIS A 85 12.81 7.05 9.73
C HIS A 85 11.86 8.03 10.42
N LEU A 86 12.30 8.64 11.52
CA LEU A 86 11.48 9.59 12.27
C LEU A 86 11.20 10.84 11.44
N GLU A 87 12.22 11.40 10.79
CA GLU A 87 12.06 12.56 9.90
C GLU A 87 11.12 12.27 8.71
N LEU A 88 11.21 11.06 8.14
CA LEU A 88 10.32 10.64 7.07
C LEU A 88 8.89 10.46 7.57
N GLU A 89 8.69 9.82 8.73
CA GLU A 89 7.38 9.62 9.35
C GLU A 89 6.70 10.96 9.68
N GLU A 90 7.45 11.95 10.17
CA GLU A 90 6.94 13.31 10.41
C GLU A 90 6.51 14.01 9.11
N LYS A 91 7.33 13.92 8.06
CA LYS A 91 7.00 14.50 6.75
C LYS A 91 5.79 13.82 6.10
N VAL A 92 5.66 12.51 6.24
CA VAL A 92 4.50 11.77 5.75
C VAL A 92 3.25 12.17 6.53
N ALA A 93 3.31 12.22 7.87
CA ALA A 93 2.17 12.65 8.68
C ALA A 93 1.71 14.06 8.27
N ALA A 94 2.65 15.00 8.09
CA ALA A 94 2.36 16.34 7.63
C ALA A 94 1.73 16.38 6.22
N LEU A 95 2.29 15.61 5.26
CA LEU A 95 1.74 15.52 3.90
C LEU A 95 0.31 14.98 3.90
N LYS A 96 0.05 13.96 4.73
CA LYS A 96 -1.24 13.26 4.80
C LYS A 96 -2.27 13.97 5.69
N GLY A 97 -1.85 15.00 6.42
CA GLY A 97 -2.67 15.72 7.37
C GLY A 97 -3.05 14.88 8.60
N THR A 98 -2.28 13.84 8.93
CA THR A 98 -2.58 12.91 10.03
C THR A 98 -1.70 13.19 11.25
N GLU A 99 -2.08 12.65 12.40
CA GLU A 99 -1.30 12.87 13.63
C GLU A 99 0.05 12.17 13.62
N ALA A 100 0.15 11.02 12.94
CA ALA A 100 1.35 10.22 12.86
C ALA A 100 1.42 9.39 11.59
N ALA A 101 2.62 8.89 11.29
CA ALA A 101 2.84 7.87 10.27
C ALA A 101 3.89 6.84 10.72
N LEU A 102 3.91 5.69 10.05
CA LEU A 102 4.86 4.61 10.27
C LEU A 102 5.35 4.07 8.93
N VAL A 103 6.67 4.00 8.75
CA VAL A 103 7.29 3.52 7.49
C VAL A 103 7.40 1.99 7.48
N PHE A 104 7.12 1.40 6.32
CA PHE A 104 7.23 -0.03 6.00
C PHE A 104 8.12 -0.22 4.77
N ASN A 105 8.70 -1.41 4.59
CA ASN A 105 9.59 -1.68 3.45
C ASN A 105 8.84 -1.82 2.12
N SER A 106 7.53 -2.08 2.15
CA SER A 106 6.69 -2.12 0.95
C SER A 106 5.22 -1.97 1.29
N GLY A 107 4.42 -1.51 0.32
CA GLY A 107 2.97 -1.44 0.48
C GLY A 107 2.35 -2.83 0.65
N TYR A 108 2.98 -3.85 0.07
CA TYR A 108 2.56 -5.25 0.25
C TYR A 108 2.67 -5.69 1.72
N GLN A 109 3.82 -5.42 2.34
CA GLN A 109 4.05 -5.71 3.76
C GLN A 109 3.15 -4.88 4.69
N ALA A 110 2.91 -3.61 4.35
CA ALA A 110 2.02 -2.74 5.11
C ALA A 110 0.58 -3.27 5.08
N ASN A 111 0.01 -3.52 3.90
CA ASN A 111 -1.35 -4.01 3.74
C ASN A 111 -1.60 -5.33 4.47
N ILE A 112 -0.71 -6.31 4.32
CA ILE A 112 -0.81 -7.60 5.03
C ILE A 112 -0.79 -7.40 6.55
N GLY A 113 0.12 -6.55 7.04
CA GLY A 113 0.28 -6.28 8.46
C GLY A 113 -0.92 -5.59 9.09
N ILE A 114 -1.45 -4.56 8.43
CA ILE A 114 -2.60 -3.78 8.91
C ILE A 114 -3.84 -4.67 8.96
N LEU A 115 -4.15 -5.35 7.85
CA LEU A 115 -5.39 -6.13 7.73
C LEU A 115 -5.43 -7.31 8.71
N SER A 116 -4.31 -8.01 8.90
CA SER A 116 -4.22 -9.11 9.87
C SER A 116 -4.14 -8.65 11.33
N LEU A 117 -3.96 -7.36 11.58
CA LEU A 117 -3.95 -6.77 12.93
C LEU A 117 -5.30 -6.18 13.33
N LEU A 118 -5.92 -5.38 12.45
CA LEU A 118 -7.11 -4.60 12.79
C LEU A 118 -8.36 -5.47 12.97
N VAL A 119 -8.43 -6.57 12.23
CA VAL A 119 -9.60 -7.46 12.17
C VAL A 119 -9.14 -8.91 12.26
N GLY A 120 -10.01 -9.76 12.80
CA GLY A 120 -9.73 -11.16 13.06
C GLY A 120 -10.95 -12.06 12.95
N GLU A 121 -10.84 -13.28 13.46
CA GLU A 121 -11.96 -14.22 13.55
C GLU A 121 -13.15 -13.59 14.29
N GLY A 122 -14.35 -13.68 13.70
CA GLY A 122 -15.56 -13.03 14.21
C GLY A 122 -15.80 -11.59 13.69
N ASP A 123 -14.82 -10.98 13.03
CA ASP A 123 -14.95 -9.67 12.39
C ASP A 123 -15.37 -9.79 10.90
N LEU A 124 -15.68 -8.64 10.29
CA LEU A 124 -16.06 -8.54 8.87
C LEU A 124 -15.12 -7.60 8.11
N ILE A 125 -14.67 -8.04 6.94
CA ILE A 125 -14.03 -7.20 5.92
C ILE A 125 -14.92 -7.11 4.68
N LEU A 126 -15.14 -5.90 4.20
CA LEU A 126 -15.71 -5.60 2.90
C LEU A 126 -14.57 -5.14 1.99
N SER A 127 -14.24 -5.95 0.98
CA SER A 127 -13.13 -5.69 0.04
C SER A 127 -13.68 -5.49 -1.36
N ASP A 128 -13.25 -4.42 -2.03
CA ASP A 128 -13.52 -4.24 -3.46
C ASP A 128 -12.95 -5.43 -4.25
N ALA A 129 -13.64 -5.84 -5.32
CA ALA A 129 -13.24 -6.95 -6.17
C ALA A 129 -11.92 -6.69 -6.92
N LEU A 130 -11.57 -5.43 -7.18
CA LEU A 130 -10.36 -5.03 -7.90
C LEU A 130 -9.20 -4.62 -6.99
N ASN A 131 -9.37 -4.75 -5.67
CA ASN A 131 -8.31 -4.46 -4.71
C ASN A 131 -7.02 -5.22 -5.03
N HIS A 132 -5.90 -4.51 -4.88
CA HIS A 132 -4.56 -5.03 -5.09
C HIS A 132 -4.31 -6.34 -4.31
N ALA A 133 -3.49 -7.22 -4.88
CA ALA A 133 -3.20 -8.55 -4.32
C ALA A 133 -2.75 -8.52 -2.85
N SER A 134 -2.01 -7.48 -2.42
CA SER A 134 -1.61 -7.34 -1.02
C SER A 134 -2.78 -7.17 -0.05
N ILE A 135 -3.85 -6.50 -0.48
CA ILE A 135 -5.08 -6.35 0.31
C ILE A 135 -5.77 -7.71 0.37
N ILE A 136 -5.92 -8.40 -0.76
CA ILE A 136 -6.52 -9.73 -0.82
C ILE A 136 -5.80 -10.71 0.12
N ASP A 137 -4.47 -10.73 0.08
CA ASP A 137 -3.65 -11.60 0.92
C ASP A 137 -3.72 -11.21 2.40
N GLY A 138 -3.76 -9.91 2.71
CA GLY A 138 -3.98 -9.41 4.07
C GLY A 138 -5.35 -9.79 4.63
N CYS A 139 -6.41 -9.66 3.83
CA CYS A 139 -7.76 -10.10 4.17
C CYS A 139 -7.78 -11.58 4.52
N ARG A 140 -7.15 -12.43 3.69
CA ARG A 140 -7.05 -13.88 3.94
C ARG A 140 -6.29 -14.19 5.22
N LEU A 141 -5.18 -13.50 5.47
CA LEU A 141 -4.37 -13.70 6.66
C LEU A 141 -5.11 -13.31 7.96
N SER A 142 -6.03 -12.35 7.90
CA SER A 142 -6.83 -11.90 9.05
C SER A 142 -7.72 -12.98 9.65
N ARG A 143 -8.18 -13.96 8.85
CA ARG A 143 -9.24 -14.93 9.22
C ARG A 143 -10.61 -14.31 9.54
N ALA A 144 -10.80 -13.02 9.28
CA ALA A 144 -12.11 -12.40 9.34
C ALA A 144 -13.04 -12.98 8.27
N LYS A 145 -14.35 -12.78 8.44
CA LYS A 145 -15.29 -13.02 7.34
C LYS A 145 -15.01 -12.00 6.25
N ILE A 146 -14.71 -12.45 5.04
CA ILE A 146 -14.46 -11.59 3.89
C ILE A 146 -15.70 -11.59 3.01
N VAL A 147 -16.22 -10.41 2.72
CA VAL A 147 -17.24 -10.19 1.70
C VAL A 147 -16.58 -9.35 0.60
N VAL A 148 -16.38 -9.98 -0.55
CA VAL A 148 -15.92 -9.28 -1.76
C VAL A 148 -17.15 -8.69 -2.44
N TYR A 149 -17.19 -7.37 -2.60
CA TYR A 149 -18.26 -6.68 -3.31
C TYR A 149 -17.83 -6.33 -4.74
N PRO A 150 -18.76 -6.29 -5.72
CA PRO A 150 -18.45 -5.84 -7.07
C PRO A 150 -17.83 -4.44 -7.05
N HIS A 151 -16.97 -4.16 -8.02
CA HIS A 151 -16.19 -2.92 -8.03
C HIS A 151 -17.07 -1.66 -7.84
N CYS A 152 -16.72 -0.83 -6.85
CA CYS A 152 -17.42 0.41 -6.48
C CYS A 152 -18.92 0.26 -6.15
N ASP A 153 -19.40 -0.95 -5.82
CA ASP A 153 -20.82 -1.23 -5.56
C ASP A 153 -21.24 -0.91 -4.10
N LEU A 154 -21.76 0.31 -3.92
CA LEU A 154 -22.24 0.82 -2.62
C LEU A 154 -23.40 0.03 -2.04
N GLU A 155 -24.29 -0.53 -2.87
CA GLU A 155 -25.45 -1.30 -2.40
C GLU A 155 -24.96 -2.60 -1.73
N GLN A 156 -23.96 -3.24 -2.33
CA GLN A 156 -23.38 -4.47 -1.81
C GLN A 156 -22.52 -4.24 -0.56
N ILE A 157 -21.83 -3.09 -0.48
CA ILE A 157 -21.19 -2.65 0.77
C ILE A 157 -22.24 -2.53 1.88
N GLU A 158 -23.34 -1.80 1.63
CA GLU A 158 -24.38 -1.60 2.63
C GLU A 158 -25.07 -2.91 3.03
N ALA A 159 -25.36 -3.78 2.06
CA ALA A 159 -25.95 -5.09 2.32
C ALA A 159 -25.04 -5.96 3.20
N GLY A 160 -23.71 -5.88 3.01
CA GLY A 160 -22.72 -6.52 3.86
C GLY A 160 -22.73 -5.98 5.29
N LEU A 161 -22.78 -4.65 5.44
CA LEU A 161 -22.84 -3.98 6.74
C LEU A 161 -24.12 -4.32 7.52
N LYS A 162 -25.28 -4.33 6.88
CA LYS A 162 -26.59 -4.68 7.49
C LYS A 162 -26.64 -6.11 8.03
N LYS A 163 -25.96 -7.04 7.36
CA LYS A 163 -25.91 -8.46 7.75
C LYS A 163 -24.96 -8.73 8.91
N ALA A 164 -24.06 -7.81 9.23
CA ALA A 164 -23.10 -7.98 10.33
C ALA A 164 -23.79 -7.79 11.69
N PRO A 165 -23.54 -8.67 12.68
CA PRO A 165 -23.99 -8.44 14.04
C PRO A 165 -23.52 -7.08 14.59
N ALA A 166 -24.33 -6.45 15.46
CA ALA A 166 -24.07 -5.09 15.93
C ALA A 166 -22.67 -4.91 16.59
N LYS A 167 -22.20 -5.92 17.33
CA LYS A 167 -20.90 -5.90 18.04
C LYS A 167 -19.70 -6.33 17.20
N THR A 168 -19.90 -6.70 15.94
CA THR A 168 -18.82 -7.12 15.03
C THR A 168 -18.01 -5.90 14.60
N ARG A 169 -16.67 -5.99 14.68
CA ARG A 169 -15.82 -4.96 14.05
C ARG A 169 -15.90 -5.15 12.54
N LYS A 170 -16.09 -4.03 11.84
CA LYS A 170 -16.28 -4.02 10.39
C LYS A 170 -15.21 -3.13 9.79
N LEU A 171 -14.58 -3.60 8.73
CA LEU A 171 -13.59 -2.84 7.96
C LEU A 171 -14.02 -2.81 6.51
N ILE A 172 -14.14 -1.61 5.93
CA ILE A 172 -14.20 -1.43 4.48
C ILE A 172 -12.78 -1.11 4.02
N VAL A 173 -12.27 -1.87 3.05
CA VAL A 173 -10.95 -1.66 2.45
C VAL A 173 -11.07 -1.48 0.94
N THR A 174 -10.47 -0.41 0.42
CA THR A 174 -10.48 -0.08 -1.01
C THR A 174 -9.21 0.64 -1.44
N GLU A 175 -8.82 0.52 -2.71
CA GLU A 175 -7.95 1.51 -3.34
C GLU A 175 -8.71 2.83 -3.54
N THR A 176 -7.99 3.95 -3.52
CA THR A 176 -8.55 5.27 -3.86
C THR A 176 -8.53 5.55 -5.35
N LEU A 177 -7.46 5.10 -6.02
CA LEU A 177 -7.25 5.19 -7.47
C LEU A 177 -6.77 3.82 -7.95
N PHE A 178 -7.59 3.14 -8.75
CA PHE A 178 -7.34 1.75 -9.11
C PHE A 178 -6.28 1.63 -10.20
N SER A 179 -5.30 0.75 -9.95
CA SER A 179 -4.06 0.66 -10.74
C SER A 179 -4.23 0.34 -12.22
N MET A 180 -5.24 -0.46 -12.58
CA MET A 180 -5.43 -0.99 -13.93
C MET A 180 -6.42 -0.17 -14.76
N ASP A 181 -7.51 0.29 -14.14
CA ASP A 181 -8.61 0.98 -14.82
C ASP A 181 -8.49 2.51 -14.71
N GLY A 182 -7.75 3.00 -13.71
CA GLY A 182 -7.45 4.42 -13.54
C GLY A 182 -8.60 5.26 -12.99
N ASP A 183 -9.65 4.65 -12.47
CA ASP A 183 -10.81 5.28 -11.86
C ASP A 183 -10.68 5.43 -10.35
N GLU A 184 -11.50 6.32 -9.77
CA GLU A 184 -11.50 6.66 -8.34
C GLU A 184 -12.67 5.98 -7.61
N ALA A 185 -12.43 5.46 -6.40
CA ALA A 185 -13.51 4.91 -5.56
C ALA A 185 -14.52 5.99 -5.13
N PRO A 186 -15.82 5.66 -4.92
CA PRO A 186 -16.83 6.56 -4.36
C PRO A 186 -16.60 6.77 -2.85
N LEU A 187 -15.50 7.43 -2.50
CA LEU A 187 -14.95 7.41 -1.15
C LEU A 187 -15.82 8.18 -0.14
N VAL A 188 -16.50 9.25 -0.57
CA VAL A 188 -17.42 10.01 0.30
C VAL A 188 -18.54 9.09 0.76
N GLU A 189 -19.16 8.38 -0.16
CA GLU A 189 -20.28 7.48 0.09
C GLU A 189 -19.87 6.26 0.91
N ILE A 190 -18.66 5.72 0.66
CA ILE A 190 -18.08 4.63 1.45
C ILE A 190 -17.90 5.07 2.91
N VAL A 191 -17.34 6.27 3.14
CA VAL A 191 -17.12 6.80 4.49
C VAL A 191 -18.45 7.10 5.18
N ASP A 192 -19.42 7.68 4.48
CA ASP A 192 -20.77 7.93 5.01
C ASP A 192 -21.47 6.61 5.41
N LEU A 193 -21.31 5.54 4.62
CA LEU A 193 -21.76 4.20 4.99
C LEU A 193 -21.01 3.68 6.21
N ALA A 194 -19.70 3.84 6.26
CA ALA A 194 -18.90 3.34 7.37
C ALA A 194 -19.36 3.94 8.70
N GLU A 195 -19.55 5.25 8.76
CA GLU A 195 -20.01 5.95 9.96
C GLU A 195 -21.41 5.50 10.38
N ARG A 196 -22.35 5.38 9.44
CA ARG A 196 -23.73 4.93 9.72
C ARG A 196 -23.79 3.54 10.37
N TYR A 197 -22.87 2.65 10.02
CA TYR A 197 -22.87 1.25 10.49
C TYR A 197 -21.75 0.93 11.50
N GLY A 198 -21.02 1.95 11.96
CA GLY A 198 -19.89 1.81 12.88
C GLY A 198 -18.77 0.92 12.31
N ALA A 199 -18.44 1.09 11.04
CA ALA A 199 -17.33 0.45 10.37
C ALA A 199 -16.10 1.38 10.29
N MET A 200 -14.92 0.78 10.22
CA MET A 200 -13.67 1.45 9.94
C MET A 200 -13.45 1.52 8.42
N VAL A 201 -12.71 2.53 7.95
CA VAL A 201 -12.28 2.64 6.55
C VAL A 201 -10.76 2.62 6.49
N MET A 202 -10.21 1.71 5.68
CA MET A 202 -8.81 1.69 5.29
C MET A 202 -8.73 1.94 3.79
N VAL A 203 -7.84 2.84 3.38
CA VAL A 203 -7.60 3.10 1.96
C VAL A 203 -6.16 2.85 1.55
N ASP A 204 -6.00 2.38 0.32
CA ASP A 204 -4.72 2.29 -0.38
C ASP A 204 -4.60 3.47 -1.38
N GLU A 205 -3.65 4.36 -1.11
CA GLU A 205 -3.32 5.54 -1.90
C GLU A 205 -1.99 5.38 -2.65
N ALA A 206 -1.59 4.15 -2.96
CA ALA A 206 -0.32 3.89 -3.62
C ALA A 206 -0.25 4.53 -5.02
N HIS A 207 -1.36 4.62 -5.75
CA HIS A 207 -1.43 5.30 -7.05
C HIS A 207 -1.84 6.77 -6.95
N ALA A 208 -2.38 7.21 -5.82
CA ALA A 208 -2.90 8.56 -5.62
C ALA A 208 -1.86 9.53 -5.04
N THR A 209 -1.03 9.07 -4.10
CA THR A 209 -0.04 9.92 -3.43
C THR A 209 0.98 10.45 -4.43
N GLY A 210 1.22 11.76 -4.39
CA GLY A 210 2.05 12.51 -5.32
C GLY A 210 1.34 12.93 -6.61
N VAL A 211 0.18 12.35 -6.93
CA VAL A 211 -0.53 12.57 -8.21
C VAL A 211 -1.77 13.45 -8.03
N THR A 212 -2.49 13.27 -6.92
CA THR A 212 -3.79 13.91 -6.66
C THR A 212 -3.83 14.60 -5.31
N GLY A 213 -4.79 15.51 -5.14
CA GLY A 213 -4.97 16.28 -3.91
C GLY A 213 -3.99 17.44 -3.72
N PRO A 214 -4.24 18.30 -2.73
CA PRO A 214 -3.38 19.44 -2.44
C PRO A 214 -1.96 18.97 -2.12
N ASN A 215 -0.96 19.55 -2.77
CA ASN A 215 0.46 19.19 -2.62
C ASN A 215 0.77 17.69 -2.88
N GLY A 216 -0.08 16.98 -3.65
CA GLY A 216 0.08 15.54 -3.88
C GLY A 216 -0.32 14.67 -2.67
N ALA A 217 -1.12 15.20 -1.74
CA ALA A 217 -1.52 14.50 -0.53
C ALA A 217 -2.48 13.32 -0.74
N GLY A 218 -2.98 13.06 -1.96
CA GLY A 218 -3.89 11.96 -2.26
C GLY A 218 -5.37 12.34 -2.33
N VAL A 219 -6.21 11.38 -2.70
CA VAL A 219 -7.67 11.50 -2.86
C VAL A 219 -8.35 11.79 -1.51
N VAL A 220 -7.88 11.20 -0.41
CA VAL A 220 -8.45 11.46 0.93
C VAL A 220 -8.38 12.95 1.27
N ALA A 221 -7.22 13.57 1.04
CA ALA A 221 -7.02 15.00 1.26
C ALA A 221 -7.81 15.85 0.24
N LYS A 222 -7.86 15.44 -1.04
CA LYS A 222 -8.68 16.08 -2.08
C LYS A 222 -10.16 16.20 -1.66
N LEU A 223 -10.68 15.17 -0.99
CA LEU A 223 -12.08 15.07 -0.57
C LEU A 223 -12.34 15.58 0.86
N GLY A 224 -11.30 16.00 1.60
CA GLY A 224 -11.44 16.47 2.98
C GLY A 224 -11.86 15.37 3.97
N LEU A 225 -11.45 14.12 3.73
CA LEU A 225 -11.87 12.94 4.52
C LEU A 225 -10.81 12.45 5.52
N VAL A 226 -9.75 13.24 5.75
CA VAL A 226 -8.58 12.84 6.56
C VAL A 226 -8.98 12.33 7.94
N ASP A 227 -9.88 13.03 8.63
CA ASP A 227 -10.34 12.67 9.99
C ASP A 227 -11.36 11.52 10.03
N ARG A 228 -11.84 11.07 8.86
CA ARG A 228 -12.90 10.06 8.71
C ARG A 228 -12.38 8.70 8.20
N VAL A 229 -11.11 8.66 7.81
CA VAL A 229 -10.42 7.45 7.33
C VAL A 229 -9.44 6.98 8.39
N LEU A 230 -9.59 5.74 8.87
CA LEU A 230 -8.75 5.21 9.94
C LEU A 230 -7.29 5.01 9.48
N VAL A 231 -7.10 4.53 8.26
CA VAL A 231 -5.79 4.15 7.72
C VAL A 231 -5.63 4.68 6.32
N GLN A 232 -4.59 5.49 6.10
CA GLN A 232 -4.11 5.86 4.77
C GLN A 232 -2.78 5.14 4.51
N MET A 233 -2.81 4.07 3.71
CA MET A 233 -1.62 3.35 3.29
C MET A 233 -1.14 3.94 1.95
N GLY A 234 0.16 4.19 1.80
CA GLY A 234 0.73 4.66 0.54
C GLY A 234 2.12 4.10 0.27
N THR A 235 2.61 4.30 -0.95
CA THR A 235 3.94 3.82 -1.37
C THR A 235 4.88 4.97 -1.67
N LEU A 236 6.15 4.78 -1.34
CA LEU A 236 7.25 5.68 -1.71
C LEU A 236 7.85 5.29 -3.07
N GLY A 237 7.52 4.10 -3.59
CA GLY A 237 8.12 3.52 -4.80
C GLY A 237 7.41 3.78 -6.13
N LYS A 238 6.51 4.78 -6.18
CA LYS A 238 5.82 5.18 -7.43
C LYS A 238 6.09 6.66 -7.72
N ALA A 239 5.09 7.54 -7.56
CA ALA A 239 5.24 8.97 -7.81
C ALA A 239 6.39 9.60 -7.01
N LEU A 240 6.65 9.13 -5.79
CA LEU A 240 7.70 9.64 -4.91
C LEU A 240 9.12 9.13 -5.27
N GLY A 241 9.25 8.21 -6.22
CA GLY A 241 10.52 7.85 -6.86
C GLY A 241 11.53 7.09 -6.00
N ALA A 242 11.16 6.61 -4.82
CA ALA A 242 12.08 5.95 -3.90
C ALA A 242 11.71 4.48 -3.66
N PHE A 243 11.84 4.00 -2.43
CA PHE A 243 11.47 2.65 -2.01
C PHE A 243 10.78 2.72 -0.65
N GLY A 244 9.96 1.72 -0.35
CA GLY A 244 9.20 1.67 0.89
C GLY A 244 7.74 2.09 0.73
N ALA A 245 7.06 2.14 1.86
CA ALA A 245 5.67 2.51 2.01
C ALA A 245 5.46 3.13 3.39
N TYR A 246 4.25 3.60 3.63
CA TYR A 246 3.89 4.13 4.93
C TYR A 246 2.43 3.81 5.26
N VAL A 247 2.12 3.96 6.54
CA VAL A 247 0.78 4.00 7.08
C VAL A 247 0.62 5.29 7.84
N ALA A 248 -0.38 6.10 7.49
CA ALA A 248 -0.69 7.36 8.13
C ALA A 248 -2.06 7.29 8.79
N GLY A 249 -2.18 7.87 9.99
CA GLY A 249 -3.41 7.86 10.80
C GLY A 249 -3.17 8.46 12.19
N SER A 250 -3.91 7.98 13.20
CA SER A 250 -3.76 8.48 14.57
C SER A 250 -2.47 8.02 15.25
N ARG A 251 -2.09 8.68 16.34
CA ARG A 251 -0.95 8.26 17.18
C ARG A 251 -1.17 6.87 17.78
N GLU A 252 -2.39 6.56 18.20
CA GLU A 252 -2.76 5.26 18.77
C GLU A 252 -2.65 4.15 17.72
N LEU A 253 -3.03 4.42 16.46
CA LEU A 253 -2.84 3.47 15.36
C LEU A 253 -1.35 3.17 15.18
N ARG A 254 -0.51 4.21 15.13
CA ARG A 254 0.94 4.04 15.01
C ARG A 254 1.50 3.22 16.16
N GLU A 255 1.11 3.52 17.40
CA GLU A 255 1.57 2.80 18.58
C GLU A 255 1.12 1.33 18.57
N LEU A 256 -0.13 1.07 18.17
CA LEU A 256 -0.64 -0.29 18.03
C LEU A 256 0.12 -1.09 16.98
N LEU A 257 0.43 -0.48 15.83
CA LEU A 257 1.21 -1.10 14.76
C LEU A 257 2.61 -1.47 15.25
N ILE A 258 3.31 -0.56 15.93
CA ILE A 258 4.64 -0.84 16.50
C ILE A 258 4.62 -2.03 17.45
N ASN A 259 3.56 -2.15 18.27
CA ASN A 259 3.47 -3.18 19.30
C ASN A 259 2.98 -4.55 18.79
N ARG A 260 2.21 -4.60 17.69
CA ARG A 260 1.51 -5.82 17.28
C ARG A 260 1.62 -6.21 15.82
N CYS A 261 2.04 -5.29 14.94
CA CYS A 261 2.14 -5.58 13.51
C CYS A 261 3.37 -6.44 13.23
N ARG A 262 3.17 -7.76 13.07
CA ARG A 262 4.26 -8.72 12.84
C ARG A 262 5.09 -8.38 11.62
N SER A 263 4.45 -7.89 10.55
CA SER A 263 5.15 -7.53 9.32
C SER A 263 6.06 -6.32 9.51
N PHE A 264 5.80 -5.45 10.50
CA PHE A 264 6.71 -4.38 10.92
C PHE A 264 7.81 -4.89 11.87
N ILE A 265 7.43 -5.68 12.87
CA ILE A 265 8.31 -6.07 13.99
C ILE A 265 9.47 -6.98 13.54
N PHE A 266 9.18 -7.95 12.67
CA PHE A 266 10.12 -9.04 12.35
C PHE A 266 10.86 -8.84 11.02
N THR A 267 11.16 -7.59 10.67
CA THR A 267 11.95 -7.26 9.47
C THR A 267 12.93 -6.12 9.73
N THR A 268 14.04 -6.13 9.01
CA THR A 268 15.00 -5.02 8.93
C THR A 268 14.45 -3.98 7.97
N SER A 269 14.55 -2.69 8.31
CA SER A 269 14.12 -1.56 7.46
C SER A 269 15.27 -0.89 6.74
#